data_AF-A0A6M4MG14-F1
#
_entry.id   AF-A0A6M4MG14-F1
#
_cell.length_a   1.000
_cell.length_b   1.000
_cell.length_c   1.000
_cell.angle_alpha   90.00
_cell.angle_beta   90.00
_cell.angle_gamma   90.00
#
_symmetry.space_group_name_H-M   'P 1'
#
loop_
_entity.id
_entity.type
_entity.pdbx_description
1 polymer ?
#
loop_
_entity_poly.entity_id
_entity_poly.type
_entity_poly.pdbx_seq_one_letter_code
_entity_poly.pdbx_strand_id
1 'polypeptide(L)'
;MNIRVLILTFLVAATGGAAYWLNQSGKEEKPQETRFLFSDLSSAAGAINTVSIENHAGIIFSAKQENGKWLATHLEGAQSFPVNTDALSALVSTLAQTHILEAKTSKTQNYSRLGVEGLSSDDAQSTLVRLASAKHQWQVLVGNVASNGMGNFVRHPQKKHSFLIDSVIRLPASSSDWLKKDVVPFKTSEVVKVEMVSNNRSPLVIERMDTSTNDWELKGLGEGERLAYSGILARTVADLVNFRFDRAHPYVQSQWDNAELVADVSFTLADNSQVFAYVSQEEGGDTRKVWFNTPDSPSWINEWVFEITEYQAQPFIVSRKDLLASGSQLLNEKQ
;
A
#
# COMPACT_ATOMS: atom_id res chain seq x y z
N MET A 1 70.91 -43.59 25.28
CA MET A 1 69.46 -43.29 25.23
C MET A 1 68.94 -43.77 23.87
N ASN A 2 67.98 -44.69 23.84
CA ASN A 2 67.57 -45.37 22.61
C ASN A 2 66.87 -44.40 21.66
N ILE A 3 67.31 -44.35 20.40
CA ILE A 3 66.78 -43.44 19.37
C ILE A 3 65.25 -43.55 19.20
N ARG A 4 64.72 -44.75 19.47
CA ARG A 4 63.28 -45.05 19.47
C ARG A 4 62.51 -44.30 20.57
N VAL A 5 63.12 -44.08 21.74
CA VAL A 5 62.51 -43.35 22.86
C VAL A 5 62.44 -41.86 22.55
N LEU A 6 63.48 -41.30 21.92
CA LEU A 6 63.51 -39.90 21.47
C LEU A 6 62.43 -39.60 20.42
N ILE A 7 62.24 -40.50 19.44
CA ILE A 7 61.22 -40.38 18.40
C ILE A 7 59.80 -40.40 19.02
N LEU A 8 59.56 -41.29 19.98
CA LEU A 8 58.27 -41.40 20.66
C LEU A 8 57.92 -40.15 21.48
N THR A 9 58.87 -39.57 22.21
CA THR A 9 58.64 -38.32 22.95
C THR A 9 58.37 -37.13 22.03
N PHE A 10 59.04 -37.05 20.89
CA PHE A 10 58.80 -35.97 19.92
C PHE A 10 57.40 -36.08 19.29
N LEU A 11 56.95 -37.29 19.00
CA LEU A 11 55.65 -37.56 18.38
C LEU A 11 54.48 -37.24 19.32
N VAL A 12 54.64 -37.53 20.62
CA VAL A 12 53.66 -37.18 21.67
C VAL A 12 53.61 -35.67 21.91
N ALA A 13 54.76 -34.98 21.91
CA ALA A 13 54.79 -33.53 22.05
C ALA A 13 54.17 -32.82 20.82
N ALA A 14 54.41 -33.32 19.61
CA ALA A 14 53.84 -32.79 18.38
C ALA A 14 52.31 -32.96 18.32
N THR A 15 51.79 -34.11 18.76
CA THR A 15 50.33 -34.35 18.84
C THR A 15 49.67 -33.51 19.93
N GLY A 16 50.31 -33.36 21.09
CA GLY A 16 49.83 -32.46 22.16
C GLY A 16 49.80 -30.99 21.73
N GLY A 17 50.84 -30.53 21.01
CA GLY A 17 50.91 -29.17 20.47
C GLY A 17 49.85 -28.90 19.39
N ALA A 18 49.62 -29.86 18.49
CA ALA A 18 48.57 -29.76 17.47
C ALA A 18 47.16 -29.76 18.09
N ALA A 19 46.92 -30.57 19.12
CA ALA A 19 45.65 -30.59 19.85
C ALA A 19 45.38 -29.28 20.59
N TYR A 20 46.41 -28.69 21.23
CA TYR A 20 46.28 -27.40 21.89
C TYR A 20 46.03 -26.25 20.89
N TRP A 21 46.70 -26.27 19.74
CA TRP A 21 46.53 -25.27 18.68
C TRP A 21 45.19 -25.37 17.96
N LEU A 22 44.70 -26.59 17.73
CA LEU A 22 43.36 -26.83 17.17
C LEU A 22 42.25 -26.46 18.17
N ASN A 23 42.48 -26.63 19.47
CA ASN A 23 41.50 -26.26 20.50
C ASN A 23 41.44 -24.74 20.74
N GLN A 24 42.53 -23.99 20.54
CA GLN A 24 42.49 -22.52 20.49
C GLN A 24 41.87 -21.97 19.19
N SER A 25 41.79 -22.80 18.14
CA SER A 25 41.11 -22.46 16.88
C SER A 25 39.60 -22.73 16.91
N GLY A 26 39.10 -23.34 17.99
CA GLY A 26 37.69 -23.35 18.35
C GLY A 26 37.27 -21.96 18.79
N LYS A 27 36.92 -21.12 17.80
CA LYS A 27 36.37 -19.78 17.94
C LYS A 27 35.58 -19.63 19.23
N GLU A 28 36.09 -18.82 20.15
CA GLU A 28 35.24 -17.97 20.96
C GLU A 28 34.32 -17.23 19.99
N GLU A 29 33.05 -17.63 19.93
CA GLU A 29 32.00 -16.78 19.41
C GLU A 29 31.94 -15.58 20.35
N LYS A 30 32.76 -14.55 20.05
CA LYS A 30 32.55 -13.22 20.59
C LYS A 30 31.06 -12.91 20.41
N PRO A 31 30.34 -12.44 21.45
CA PRO A 31 28.97 -12.00 21.29
C PRO A 31 28.92 -11.12 20.05
N GLN A 32 28.15 -11.53 19.04
CA GLN A 32 27.99 -10.73 17.83
C GLN A 32 27.53 -9.35 18.29
N GLU A 33 28.41 -8.36 18.16
CA GLU A 33 28.01 -6.97 18.36
C GLU A 33 26.81 -6.74 17.45
N THR A 34 25.66 -6.48 18.07
CA THR A 34 24.39 -6.33 17.38
C THR A 34 24.49 -5.06 16.55
N ARG A 35 24.79 -5.24 15.25
CA ARG A 35 25.09 -4.14 14.35
C ARG A 35 23.81 -3.73 13.64
N PHE A 36 23.40 -2.48 13.81
CA PHE A 36 22.29 -1.90 13.02
C PHE A 36 22.56 -1.99 11.51
N LEU A 37 21.51 -2.23 10.73
CA LEU A 37 21.57 -2.17 9.28
C LEU A 37 22.02 -0.78 8.81
N PHE A 38 21.43 0.27 9.40
CA PHE A 38 21.81 1.67 9.22
C PHE A 38 22.03 2.34 10.57
N SER A 39 23.28 2.56 10.95
CA SER A 39 23.66 3.05 12.28
C SER A 39 23.22 4.49 12.59
N ASP A 40 23.02 5.31 11.56
CA ASP A 40 22.70 6.74 11.66
C ASP A 40 21.22 7.06 11.35
N LEU A 41 20.48 6.11 10.76
CA LEU A 41 19.12 6.34 10.27
C LEU A 41 18.16 6.77 11.39
N SER A 42 18.27 6.17 12.58
CA SER A 42 17.44 6.55 13.74
C SER A 42 17.57 8.04 14.09
N SER A 43 18.80 8.57 14.07
CA SER A 43 19.07 9.98 14.36
C SER A 43 18.60 10.95 13.26
N ALA A 44 18.50 10.45 12.03
CA ALA A 44 18.17 11.25 10.85
C ALA A 44 16.74 11.01 10.31
N ALA A 45 15.96 10.14 10.96
CA ALA A 45 14.64 9.71 10.49
C ALA A 45 13.69 10.87 10.20
N GLY A 46 13.63 11.86 11.10
CA GLY A 46 12.78 13.05 10.95
C GLY A 46 13.23 14.02 9.86
N ALA A 47 14.43 13.84 9.29
CA ALA A 47 14.96 14.66 8.20
C ALA A 47 14.79 14.01 6.81
N ILE A 48 14.27 12.79 6.75
CA ILE A 48 14.00 12.09 5.49
C ILE A 48 12.91 12.86 4.75
N ASN A 49 13.19 13.17 3.49
CA ASN A 49 12.29 13.92 2.63
C ASN A 49 12.06 13.25 1.27
N THR A 50 12.70 12.11 1.01
CA THR A 50 12.51 11.33 -0.22
C THR A 50 12.55 9.84 0.06
N VAL A 51 11.69 9.09 -0.60
CA VAL A 51 11.66 7.63 -0.62
C VAL A 51 11.46 7.13 -2.05
N SER A 52 12.14 6.05 -2.41
CA SER A 52 11.95 5.35 -3.68
C SER A 52 12.09 3.86 -3.47
N ILE A 53 11.17 3.10 -4.05
CA ILE A 53 11.06 1.66 -3.97
C ILE A 53 10.92 1.13 -5.41
N GLU A 54 11.88 0.32 -5.82
CA GLU A 54 12.06 -0.11 -7.21
C GLU A 54 12.38 -1.60 -7.25
N ASN A 55 11.80 -2.33 -8.20
CA ASN A 55 12.20 -3.71 -8.50
C ASN A 55 12.69 -3.82 -9.95
N HIS A 56 12.94 -5.03 -10.44
CA HIS A 56 13.36 -5.25 -11.82
C HIS A 56 12.36 -4.70 -12.87
N ALA A 57 11.05 -4.68 -12.55
CA ALA A 57 10.02 -4.18 -13.46
C ALA A 57 9.92 -2.65 -13.48
N GLY A 58 10.54 -1.96 -12.52
CA GLY A 58 10.61 -0.50 -12.45
C GLY A 58 10.23 0.05 -11.07
N ILE A 59 9.83 1.33 -11.05
CA ILE A 59 9.45 2.03 -9.81
C ILE A 59 8.09 1.52 -9.37
N ILE A 60 8.04 0.88 -8.19
CA ILE A 60 6.77 0.53 -7.53
C ILE A 60 6.21 1.76 -6.86
N PHE A 61 7.05 2.49 -6.13
CA PHE A 61 6.63 3.66 -5.36
C PHE A 61 7.75 4.68 -5.27
N SER A 62 7.40 5.95 -5.40
CA SER A 62 8.28 7.08 -5.12
C SER A 62 7.48 8.21 -4.52
N ALA A 63 8.05 8.88 -3.53
CA ALA A 63 7.44 10.04 -2.90
C ALA A 63 8.50 11.01 -2.37
N LYS A 64 8.08 12.28 -2.27
CA LYS A 64 8.88 13.37 -1.75
C LYS A 64 8.05 14.21 -0.77
N GLN A 65 8.70 14.76 0.24
CA GLN A 65 8.09 15.73 1.14
C GLN A 65 8.22 17.14 0.56
N GLU A 66 7.08 17.80 0.37
CA GLU A 66 6.99 19.18 -0.10
C GLU A 66 6.01 19.96 0.78
N ASN A 67 6.42 21.14 1.26
CA ASN A 67 5.63 21.97 2.17
C ASN A 67 5.04 21.21 3.37
N GLY A 68 5.84 20.29 3.93
CA GLY A 68 5.44 19.45 5.08
C GLY A 68 4.51 18.28 4.74
N LYS A 69 4.14 18.07 3.48
CA LYS A 69 3.25 16.99 3.03
C LYS A 69 4.03 15.98 2.18
N TRP A 70 3.73 14.70 2.36
CA TRP A 70 4.27 13.64 1.51
C TRP A 70 3.41 13.46 0.26
N LEU A 71 4.05 13.57 -0.89
CA LEU A 71 3.43 13.51 -2.21
C LEU A 71 4.10 12.43 -3.06
N ALA A 72 3.30 11.57 -3.68
CA ALA A 72 3.77 10.55 -4.60
C ALA A 72 4.23 11.20 -5.90
N THR A 73 5.35 10.70 -6.44
CA THR A 73 6.04 11.24 -7.62
C THR A 73 6.26 10.20 -8.71
N HIS A 74 5.77 8.97 -8.50
CA HIS A 74 5.88 7.86 -9.45
C HIS A 74 4.64 7.69 -10.33
N LEU A 75 3.56 8.43 -10.03
CA LEU A 75 2.36 8.43 -10.85
C LEU A 75 2.64 9.23 -12.13
N GLU A 76 1.94 8.87 -13.20
CA GLU A 76 2.04 9.59 -14.47
C GLU A 76 1.58 11.05 -14.30
N GLY A 77 2.03 11.93 -15.19
CA GLY A 77 1.67 13.36 -15.16
C GLY A 77 2.50 14.21 -14.19
N ALA A 78 2.21 15.51 -14.18
CA ALA A 78 2.89 16.49 -13.31
C ALA A 78 2.19 16.69 -11.96
N GLN A 79 1.04 16.05 -11.75
CA GLN A 79 0.20 16.19 -10.57
C GLN A 79 0.76 15.36 -9.42
N SER A 80 0.59 15.87 -8.20
CA SER A 80 1.06 15.21 -6.98
C SER A 80 -0.09 14.54 -6.23
N PHE A 81 0.13 13.33 -5.73
CA PHE A 81 -0.90 12.57 -5.01
C PHE A 81 -0.51 12.40 -3.52
N PRO A 82 -1.41 12.70 -2.55
CA PRO A 82 -1.11 12.54 -1.13
C PRO A 82 -0.78 11.10 -0.73
N VAL A 83 0.25 10.91 0.09
CA VAL A 83 0.71 9.59 0.53
C VAL A 83 0.14 9.23 1.91
N ASN A 84 -0.08 7.93 2.15
CA ASN A 84 -0.30 7.39 3.48
C ASN A 84 1.02 7.42 4.30
N THR A 85 1.13 8.38 5.21
CA THR A 85 2.34 8.59 6.02
C THR A 85 2.60 7.50 7.05
N ASP A 86 1.59 6.69 7.40
CA ASP A 86 1.76 5.62 8.39
C ASP A 86 2.63 4.50 7.83
N ALA A 87 2.42 4.13 6.56
CA ALA A 87 3.23 3.12 5.88
C ALA A 87 4.69 3.57 5.73
N LEU A 88 4.91 4.84 5.38
CA LEU A 88 6.24 5.45 5.31
C LEU A 88 6.95 5.44 6.66
N SER A 89 6.25 5.87 7.71
CA SER A 89 6.79 5.95 9.07
C SER A 89 7.14 4.55 9.59
N ALA A 90 6.28 3.56 9.32
CA ALA A 90 6.53 2.17 9.65
C ALA A 90 7.78 1.60 8.95
N LEU A 91 7.97 1.89 7.65
CA LEU A 91 9.17 1.50 6.90
C LEU A 91 10.44 2.11 7.52
N VAL A 92 10.47 3.43 7.71
CA VAL A 92 11.62 4.14 8.27
C VAL A 92 11.94 3.63 9.68
N SER A 93 10.92 3.48 10.53
CA SER A 93 11.06 2.95 11.88
C SER A 93 11.64 1.54 11.88
N THR A 94 11.14 0.66 11.00
CA THR A 94 11.65 -0.71 10.85
C THR A 94 13.12 -0.70 10.45
N LEU A 95 13.48 0.05 9.41
CA LEU A 95 14.87 0.12 8.93
C LEU A 95 15.83 0.73 9.96
N ALA A 96 15.36 1.68 10.77
CA ALA A 96 16.16 2.32 11.80
C ALA A 96 16.46 1.41 13.00
N GLN A 97 15.59 0.44 13.27
CA GLN A 97 15.69 -0.49 14.40
C GLN A 97 16.24 -1.87 14.00
N THR A 98 16.26 -2.18 12.71
CA THR A 98 16.75 -3.45 12.16
C THR A 98 18.22 -3.69 12.50
N HIS A 99 18.53 -4.89 12.99
CA HIS A 99 19.90 -5.38 13.17
C HIS A 99 20.29 -6.44 12.14
N ILE A 100 21.58 -6.50 11.85
CA ILE A 100 22.22 -7.57 11.11
C ILE A 100 22.41 -8.75 12.06
N LEU A 101 21.79 -9.89 11.74
CA LEU A 101 21.96 -11.15 12.47
C LEU A 101 23.18 -11.92 11.98
N GLU A 102 23.32 -12.10 10.67
CA GLU A 102 24.34 -12.99 10.14
C GLU A 102 24.83 -12.52 8.78
N ALA A 103 26.14 -12.54 8.56
CA ALA A 103 26.71 -12.39 7.23
C ALA A 103 26.41 -13.65 6.39
N LYS A 104 25.93 -13.45 5.17
CA LYS A 104 25.64 -14.53 4.23
C LYS A 104 26.73 -14.62 3.17
N THR A 105 26.37 -14.50 1.89
CA THR A 105 27.29 -14.73 0.77
C THR A 105 27.90 -13.41 0.26
N SER A 106 29.13 -13.46 -0.22
CA SER A 106 29.72 -12.42 -1.08
C SER A 106 29.92 -12.88 -2.53
N LYS A 107 29.53 -14.12 -2.84
CA LYS A 107 29.60 -14.71 -4.17
C LYS A 107 28.33 -14.37 -4.95
N THR A 108 28.47 -13.66 -6.07
CA THR A 108 27.35 -13.21 -6.93
C THR A 108 26.44 -14.35 -7.36
N GLN A 109 27.00 -15.52 -7.68
CA GLN A 109 26.26 -16.73 -8.09
C GLN A 109 25.24 -17.24 -7.05
N ASN A 110 25.32 -16.78 -5.80
CA ASN A 110 24.40 -17.17 -4.73
C ASN A 110 23.33 -16.11 -4.44
N TYR A 111 23.36 -14.93 -5.08
CA TYR A 111 22.43 -13.85 -4.77
C TYR A 111 20.97 -14.21 -5.09
N SER A 112 20.72 -14.92 -6.19
CA SER A 112 19.36 -15.33 -6.59
C SER A 112 18.65 -16.27 -5.63
N ARG A 113 19.43 -17.05 -4.88
CA ARG A 113 18.88 -17.87 -3.80
C ARG A 113 18.32 -17.04 -2.64
N LEU A 114 18.82 -15.82 -2.47
CA LEU A 114 18.43 -14.89 -1.41
C LEU A 114 17.53 -13.76 -1.92
N GLY A 115 17.42 -13.57 -3.24
CA GLY A 115 16.72 -12.44 -3.84
C GLY A 115 17.42 -11.10 -3.61
N VAL A 116 18.76 -11.06 -3.62
CA VAL A 116 19.56 -9.84 -3.34
C VAL A 116 20.42 -9.38 -4.53
N GLU A 117 20.06 -9.80 -5.74
CA GLU A 117 20.67 -9.39 -7.00
C GLU A 117 20.58 -7.87 -7.21
N GLY A 118 21.30 -7.33 -8.20
CA GLY A 118 21.04 -5.96 -8.63
C GLY A 118 19.80 -5.93 -9.52
N LEU A 119 19.10 -4.79 -9.59
CA LEU A 119 17.89 -4.65 -10.41
C LEU A 119 18.15 -4.83 -11.92
N SER A 120 19.40 -4.66 -12.36
CA SER A 120 19.82 -4.89 -13.75
C SER A 120 20.05 -6.35 -14.11
N SER A 121 19.92 -7.27 -13.14
CA SER A 121 19.97 -8.71 -13.42
C SER A 121 18.63 -9.15 -13.99
N ASP A 122 18.68 -10.01 -15.01
CA ASP A 122 17.48 -10.67 -15.54
C ASP A 122 16.76 -11.40 -14.39
N ASP A 123 15.44 -11.23 -14.31
CA ASP A 123 14.57 -11.81 -13.29
C ASP A 123 14.98 -11.50 -11.83
N ALA A 124 15.64 -10.36 -11.57
CA ALA A 124 16.04 -9.99 -10.21
C ALA A 124 14.83 -9.95 -9.25
N GLN A 125 14.90 -10.72 -8.17
CA GLN A 125 13.83 -10.81 -7.17
C GLN A 125 13.94 -9.76 -6.06
N SER A 126 15.04 -9.00 -6.03
CA SER A 126 15.27 -7.96 -5.04
C SER A 126 14.39 -6.73 -5.28
N THR A 127 13.98 -6.08 -4.20
CA THR A 127 13.42 -4.72 -4.24
C THR A 127 14.41 -3.75 -3.61
N LEU A 128 14.78 -2.71 -4.34
CA LEU A 128 15.66 -1.65 -3.87
C LEU A 128 14.86 -0.56 -3.17
N VAL A 129 15.15 -0.37 -1.89
CA VAL A 129 14.64 0.75 -1.08
C VAL A 129 15.72 1.82 -1.01
N ARG A 130 15.35 3.06 -1.32
CA ARG A 130 16.18 4.26 -1.13
C ARG A 130 15.44 5.27 -0.26
N LEU A 131 16.15 5.80 0.74
CA LEU A 131 15.72 6.91 1.58
C LEU A 131 16.74 8.03 1.45
N ALA A 132 16.29 9.27 1.43
CA ALA A 132 17.20 10.41 1.40
C ALA A 132 16.71 11.57 2.28
N SER A 133 17.68 12.29 2.79
CA SER A 133 17.56 13.61 3.40
C SER A 133 18.48 14.59 2.65
N ALA A 134 18.51 15.85 3.08
CA ALA A 134 19.46 16.81 2.53
C ALA A 134 20.95 16.45 2.75
N LYS A 135 21.25 15.62 3.77
CA LYS A 135 22.65 15.32 4.19
C LYS A 135 23.06 13.85 4.02
N HIS A 136 22.10 12.94 4.00
CA HIS A 136 22.33 11.50 4.04
C HIS A 136 21.45 10.77 3.03
N GLN A 137 21.96 9.64 2.54
CA GLN A 137 21.25 8.72 1.67
C GLN A 137 21.44 7.30 2.18
N TRP A 138 20.37 6.52 2.23
CA TRP A 138 20.37 5.12 2.62
C TRP A 138 19.78 4.29 1.50
N GLN A 139 20.36 3.13 1.26
CA GLN A 139 19.89 2.22 0.23
C GLN A 139 20.13 0.76 0.62
N VAL A 140 19.16 -0.10 0.32
CA VAL A 140 19.24 -1.53 0.58
C VAL A 140 18.42 -2.30 -0.45
N LEU A 141 19.01 -3.36 -0.99
CA LEU A 141 18.27 -4.40 -1.72
C LEU A 141 17.67 -5.33 -0.67
N VAL A 142 16.35 -5.39 -0.64
CA VAL A 142 15.56 -6.29 0.20
C VAL A 142 15.20 -7.51 -0.65
N GLY A 143 15.57 -8.69 -0.17
CA GLY A 143 15.29 -9.95 -0.81
C GLY A 143 14.27 -10.79 -0.06
N ASN A 144 14.36 -12.09 -0.28
CA ASN A 144 13.41 -13.07 0.24
C ASN A 144 13.34 -13.04 1.76
N VAL A 145 12.16 -13.31 2.30
CA VAL A 145 11.99 -13.63 3.72
C VAL A 145 12.67 -14.96 3.99
N ALA A 146 13.44 -15.04 5.08
CA ALA A 146 14.09 -16.27 5.52
C ALA A 146 13.04 -17.36 5.81
N SER A 147 13.43 -18.62 5.69
CA SER A 147 12.51 -19.77 5.83
C SER A 147 11.84 -19.86 7.21
N ASN A 148 12.43 -19.25 8.24
CA ASN A 148 11.84 -19.16 9.58
C ASN A 148 10.83 -18.00 9.74
N GLY A 149 10.64 -17.17 8.72
CA GLY A 149 9.71 -16.05 8.71
C GLY A 149 10.15 -14.83 9.53
N MET A 150 11.32 -14.85 10.17
CA MET A 150 11.71 -13.83 11.16
C MET A 150 12.51 -12.66 10.59
N GLY A 151 12.90 -12.69 9.31
CA GLY A 151 13.59 -11.56 8.70
C GLY A 151 13.88 -11.71 7.22
N ASN A 152 14.30 -10.63 6.57
CA ASN A 152 14.69 -10.66 5.15
C ASN A 152 16.19 -10.88 4.96
N PHE A 153 16.57 -11.37 3.78
CA PHE A 153 17.92 -11.17 3.28
C PHE A 153 18.07 -9.77 2.71
N VAL A 154 19.23 -9.15 2.93
CA VAL A 154 19.52 -7.80 2.43
C VAL A 154 20.93 -7.68 1.86
N ARG A 155 21.12 -6.73 0.96
CA ARG A 155 22.46 -6.35 0.46
C ARG A 155 22.50 -4.86 0.13
N HIS A 156 23.57 -4.16 0.50
CA HIS A 156 23.78 -2.82 -0.04
C HIS A 156 24.16 -2.92 -1.53
N PRO A 157 23.52 -2.17 -2.46
CA PRO A 157 23.73 -2.30 -3.92
C PRO A 157 25.21 -2.32 -4.35
N GLN A 158 26.02 -1.45 -3.74
CA GLN A 158 27.45 -1.28 -4.03
C GLN A 158 28.39 -2.19 -3.23
N LYS A 159 27.87 -3.06 -2.35
CA LYS A 159 28.68 -3.98 -1.53
C LYS A 159 28.46 -5.43 -1.98
N LYS A 160 29.47 -6.26 -1.75
CA LYS A 160 29.44 -7.69 -2.11
C LYS A 160 28.75 -8.55 -1.05
N HIS A 161 28.94 -8.27 0.23
CA HIS A 161 28.36 -9.11 1.28
C HIS A 161 26.85 -8.86 1.41
N SER A 162 26.08 -9.95 1.37
CA SER A 162 24.68 -9.98 1.83
C SER A 162 24.58 -10.40 3.29
N PHE A 163 23.44 -10.11 3.90
CA PHE A 163 23.18 -10.32 5.32
C PHE A 163 21.76 -10.87 5.53
N LEU A 164 21.55 -11.57 6.63
CA LEU A 164 20.23 -11.80 7.21
C LEU A 164 19.99 -10.75 8.30
N ILE A 165 18.81 -10.14 8.29
CA ILE A 165 18.38 -9.19 9.32
C ILE A 165 17.32 -9.80 10.25
N ASP A 166 17.08 -9.15 11.38
CA ASP A 166 16.14 -9.56 12.44
C ASP A 166 14.70 -9.05 12.26
N SER A 167 14.39 -8.50 11.09
CA SER A 167 13.14 -7.81 10.83
C SER A 167 12.58 -8.15 9.45
N VAL A 168 11.26 -8.26 9.34
CA VAL A 168 10.55 -8.38 8.06
C VAL A 168 10.19 -7.00 7.54
N ILE A 169 10.82 -6.58 6.44
CA ILE A 169 10.59 -5.29 5.80
C ILE A 169 9.35 -5.41 4.92
N ARG A 170 8.29 -4.66 5.27
CA ARG A 170 7.07 -4.57 4.47
C ARG A 170 7.21 -3.47 3.41
N LEU A 171 7.03 -3.84 2.16
CA LEU A 171 7.12 -2.96 0.98
C LEU A 171 5.76 -2.93 0.27
N PRO A 172 5.46 -1.88 -0.50
CA PRO A 172 4.20 -1.80 -1.23
C PRO A 172 4.11 -2.93 -2.25
N ALA A 173 2.95 -3.58 -2.32
CA ALA A 173 2.71 -4.65 -3.30
C ALA A 173 2.33 -4.09 -4.69
N SER A 174 1.81 -2.87 -4.75
CA SER A 174 1.44 -2.16 -5.96
C SER A 174 1.70 -0.66 -5.83
N SER A 175 1.65 0.07 -6.95
CA SER A 175 1.86 1.53 -6.98
C SER A 175 0.86 2.31 -6.13
N SER A 176 -0.36 1.80 -5.98
CA SER A 176 -1.41 2.47 -5.23
C SER A 176 -1.42 2.15 -3.73
N ASP A 177 -0.67 1.15 -3.27
CA ASP A 177 -0.78 0.59 -1.91
C ASP A 177 -0.56 1.65 -0.83
N TRP A 178 0.47 2.49 -1.02
CA TRP A 178 0.85 3.53 -0.06
C TRP A 178 0.26 4.91 -0.38
N LEU A 179 -0.62 5.03 -1.37
CA LEU A 179 -1.35 6.28 -1.61
C LEU A 179 -2.41 6.51 -0.53
N LYS A 180 -2.79 7.77 -0.30
CA LYS A 180 -3.92 8.10 0.59
C LYS A 180 -5.21 7.51 0.01
N LYS A 181 -5.86 6.62 0.78
CA LYS A 181 -7.06 5.90 0.34
C LYS A 181 -8.36 6.69 0.55
N ASP A 182 -8.42 7.52 1.59
CA ASP A 182 -9.56 8.41 1.85
C ASP A 182 -9.46 9.64 0.94
N VAL A 183 -10.00 9.52 -0.28
CA VAL A 183 -9.91 10.56 -1.31
C VAL A 183 -11.10 11.51 -1.28
N VAL A 184 -12.29 11.01 -0.92
CA VAL A 184 -13.52 11.79 -0.82
C VAL A 184 -13.35 12.85 0.29
N PRO A 185 -13.53 14.15 -0.01
CA PRO A 185 -13.14 15.23 0.90
C PRO A 185 -14.17 15.52 2.01
N PHE A 186 -15.18 14.67 2.17
CA PHE A 186 -16.27 14.82 3.14
C PHE A 186 -16.62 13.48 3.78
N LYS A 187 -17.27 13.53 4.95
CA LYS A 187 -17.75 12.37 5.69
C LYS A 187 -19.22 12.11 5.42
N THR A 188 -19.67 10.88 5.69
CA THR A 188 -21.08 10.49 5.56
C THR A 188 -22.00 11.38 6.39
N SER A 189 -21.55 11.85 7.56
CA SER A 189 -22.29 12.77 8.43
C SER A 189 -22.56 14.15 7.80
N GLU A 190 -21.79 14.54 6.79
CA GLU A 190 -21.92 15.83 6.12
C GLU A 190 -22.88 15.76 4.92
N VAL A 191 -23.19 14.56 4.43
CA VAL A 191 -24.10 14.36 3.29
C VAL A 191 -25.55 14.50 3.74
N VAL A 192 -26.35 15.33 3.08
CA VAL A 192 -27.79 15.48 3.35
C VAL A 192 -28.68 14.91 2.24
N LYS A 193 -28.17 14.83 1.00
CA LYS A 193 -28.87 14.27 -0.16
C LYS A 193 -27.89 13.59 -1.09
N VAL A 194 -28.31 12.47 -1.66
CA VAL A 194 -27.63 11.77 -2.74
C VAL A 194 -28.62 11.57 -3.87
N GLU A 195 -28.27 12.02 -5.07
CA GLU A 195 -29.02 11.72 -6.30
C GLU A 195 -28.16 10.86 -7.21
N MET A 196 -28.71 9.76 -7.70
CA MET A 196 -28.00 8.82 -8.56
C MET A 196 -28.80 8.61 -9.85
N VAL A 197 -28.15 8.81 -10.98
CA VAL A 197 -28.66 8.43 -12.29
C VAL A 197 -27.77 7.31 -12.80
N SER A 198 -28.32 6.12 -12.99
CA SER A 198 -27.58 4.94 -13.45
C SER A 198 -28.26 4.35 -14.68
N ASN A 199 -27.46 3.95 -15.67
CA ASN A 199 -27.87 3.31 -16.91
C ASN A 199 -29.01 4.07 -17.65
N ASN A 200 -28.95 5.41 -17.65
CA ASN A 200 -29.95 6.29 -18.24
C ASN A 200 -31.39 6.06 -17.72
N ARG A 201 -31.53 5.61 -16.46
CA ARG A 201 -32.82 5.41 -15.80
C ARG A 201 -33.25 6.66 -15.01
N SER A 202 -34.48 6.63 -14.52
CA SER A 202 -35.00 7.67 -13.62
C SER A 202 -34.09 7.85 -12.40
N PRO A 203 -33.88 9.10 -11.94
CA PRO A 203 -33.03 9.39 -10.81
C PRO A 203 -33.55 8.72 -9.53
N LEU A 204 -32.62 8.16 -8.77
CA LEU A 204 -32.82 7.67 -7.42
C LEU A 204 -32.38 8.76 -6.45
N VAL A 205 -33.26 9.17 -5.54
CA VAL A 205 -32.97 10.27 -4.60
C VAL A 205 -33.10 9.76 -3.17
N ILE A 206 -31.98 9.77 -2.44
CA ILE A 206 -31.88 9.41 -1.03
C ILE A 206 -31.61 10.69 -0.23
N GLU A 207 -32.46 11.02 0.74
CA GLU A 207 -32.36 12.24 1.55
C GLU A 207 -32.38 11.91 3.04
N ARG A 208 -31.69 12.71 3.85
CA ARG A 208 -31.86 12.64 5.30
C ARG A 208 -33.23 13.16 5.69
N MET A 209 -33.93 12.42 6.56
CA MET A 209 -35.20 12.86 7.14
C MET A 209 -34.98 14.01 8.14
N ASP A 210 -33.90 13.95 8.91
CA ASP A 210 -33.47 14.98 9.84
C ASP A 210 -31.95 15.05 9.82
N THR A 211 -31.38 16.25 9.71
CA THR A 211 -29.93 16.48 9.70
C THR A 211 -29.25 16.10 11.01
N SER A 212 -30.02 15.90 12.09
CA SER A 212 -29.54 15.45 13.40
C SER A 212 -29.59 13.92 13.61
N THR A 213 -30.20 13.16 12.69
CA THR A 213 -30.31 11.69 12.79
C THR A 213 -29.63 10.99 11.60
N ASN A 214 -29.39 9.68 11.74
CA ASN A 214 -28.91 8.82 10.65
C ASN A 214 -30.06 8.19 9.86
N ASP A 215 -31.22 8.83 9.89
CA ASP A 215 -32.43 8.31 9.25
C ASP A 215 -32.53 8.85 7.82
N TRP A 216 -32.50 7.93 6.87
CA TRP A 216 -32.54 8.20 5.44
C TRP A 216 -33.89 7.76 4.86
N GLU A 217 -34.40 8.53 3.91
CA GLU A 217 -35.59 8.18 3.14
C GLU A 217 -35.29 8.12 1.64
N LEU A 218 -36.02 7.26 0.95
CA LEU A 218 -36.00 7.16 -0.51
C LEU A 218 -37.18 7.95 -1.07
N LYS A 219 -36.93 8.97 -1.88
CA LYS A 219 -38.00 9.78 -2.48
C LYS A 219 -38.83 8.98 -3.48
N GLY A 220 -40.10 9.36 -3.56
CA GLY A 220 -41.07 8.77 -4.47
C GLY A 220 -41.38 7.31 -4.16
N LEU A 221 -41.23 6.86 -2.90
CA LEU A 221 -41.71 5.55 -2.46
C LEU A 221 -43.23 5.46 -2.66
N GLY A 222 -43.66 4.55 -3.53
CA GLY A 222 -45.06 4.36 -3.90
C GLY A 222 -45.85 3.58 -2.85
N GLU A 223 -47.18 3.56 -3.00
CA GLU A 223 -48.05 2.80 -2.10
C GLU A 223 -47.74 1.30 -2.17
N GLY A 224 -47.45 0.70 -1.02
CA GLY A 224 -47.10 -0.73 -0.91
C GLY A 224 -45.64 -1.07 -1.18
N GLU A 225 -44.81 -0.13 -1.64
CA GLU A 225 -43.36 -0.31 -1.73
C GLU A 225 -42.73 -0.24 -0.33
N ARG A 226 -41.76 -1.11 -0.08
CA ARG A 226 -40.96 -1.12 1.15
C ARG A 226 -39.50 -1.31 0.81
N LEU A 227 -38.65 -0.74 1.64
CA LEU A 227 -37.22 -1.00 1.58
C LEU A 227 -36.94 -2.49 1.81
N ALA A 228 -35.89 -3.01 1.17
CA ALA A 228 -35.52 -4.42 1.28
C ALA A 228 -35.21 -4.84 2.72
N TYR A 229 -34.61 -3.95 3.50
CA TYR A 229 -34.37 -4.11 4.93
C TYR A 229 -34.07 -2.75 5.58
N SER A 230 -34.20 -2.69 6.90
CA SER A 230 -33.86 -1.49 7.68
C SER A 230 -32.37 -1.15 7.56
N GLY A 231 -32.05 0.10 7.22
CA GLY A 231 -30.66 0.58 7.11
C GLY A 231 -30.02 0.41 5.72
N ILE A 232 -30.72 -0.14 4.73
CA ILE A 232 -30.18 -0.28 3.36
C ILE A 232 -29.71 1.06 2.77
N LEU A 233 -30.49 2.14 2.96
CA LEU A 233 -30.15 3.47 2.45
C LEU A 233 -28.91 4.05 3.14
N ALA A 234 -28.83 3.92 4.47
CA ALA A 234 -27.67 4.37 5.24
C ALA A 234 -26.39 3.65 4.79
N ARG A 235 -26.50 2.34 4.53
CA ARG A 235 -25.40 1.54 3.97
C ARG A 235 -25.02 2.01 2.57
N THR A 236 -25.97 2.22 1.66
CA THR A 236 -25.69 2.70 0.30
C THR A 236 -24.93 4.03 0.32
N VAL A 237 -25.37 4.99 1.13
CA VAL A 237 -24.67 6.29 1.25
C VAL A 237 -23.28 6.11 1.89
N ALA A 238 -23.15 5.26 2.91
CA ALA A 238 -21.85 4.98 3.51
C ALA A 238 -20.88 4.32 2.53
N ASP A 239 -21.34 3.37 1.71
CA ASP A 239 -20.53 2.66 0.73
C ASP A 239 -20.06 3.60 -0.41
N LEU A 240 -20.89 4.57 -0.82
CA LEU A 240 -20.52 5.63 -1.75
C LEU A 240 -19.42 6.56 -1.19
N VAL A 241 -19.54 6.95 0.08
CA VAL A 241 -18.58 7.87 0.74
C VAL A 241 -17.27 7.16 1.08
N ASN A 242 -17.33 5.89 1.51
CA ASN A 242 -16.17 5.05 1.81
C ASN A 242 -15.52 4.49 0.53
N PHE A 243 -15.40 5.35 -0.48
CA PHE A 243 -14.84 5.04 -1.77
C PHE A 243 -13.43 4.48 -1.64
N ARG A 244 -13.14 3.44 -2.42
CA ARG A 244 -11.82 2.83 -2.53
C ARG A 244 -11.47 2.68 -4.00
N PHE A 245 -10.17 2.68 -4.27
CA PHE A 245 -9.64 2.56 -5.61
C PHE A 245 -8.44 1.62 -5.66
N ASP A 246 -8.26 1.03 -6.85
CA ASP A 246 -7.17 0.14 -7.16
C ASP A 246 -6.02 0.89 -7.83
N ARG A 247 -6.33 1.80 -8.76
CA ARG A 247 -5.35 2.67 -9.43
C ARG A 247 -5.81 4.12 -9.52
N ALA A 248 -4.85 5.03 -9.63
CA ALA A 248 -5.10 6.46 -9.80
C ALA A 248 -4.31 6.97 -11.00
N HIS A 249 -4.98 7.72 -11.87
CA HIS A 249 -4.44 8.30 -13.10
C HIS A 249 -4.73 9.80 -13.13
N PRO A 250 -3.86 10.62 -13.73
CA PRO A 250 -4.17 12.01 -14.02
C PRO A 250 -5.50 12.15 -14.75
N TYR A 251 -6.28 13.14 -14.35
CA TYR A 251 -7.44 13.55 -15.13
C TYR A 251 -7.00 14.18 -16.44
N VAL A 252 -7.54 13.66 -17.54
CA VAL A 252 -7.34 14.18 -18.89
C VAL A 252 -8.70 14.47 -19.50
N GLN A 253 -9.01 15.76 -19.66
CA GLN A 253 -10.33 16.22 -20.11
C GLN A 253 -10.79 15.56 -21.41
N SER A 254 -9.92 15.47 -22.42
CA SER A 254 -10.28 14.87 -23.71
C SER A 254 -10.61 13.37 -23.63
N GLN A 255 -10.11 12.65 -22.62
CA GLN A 255 -10.49 11.24 -22.39
C GLN A 255 -11.87 11.16 -21.75
N TRP A 256 -12.17 12.07 -20.82
CA TRP A 256 -13.45 12.07 -20.10
C TRP A 256 -14.61 12.61 -20.93
N ASP A 257 -14.37 13.63 -21.76
CA ASP A 257 -15.39 14.20 -22.66
C ASP A 257 -15.93 13.16 -23.67
N ASN A 258 -15.13 12.14 -23.99
CA ASN A 258 -15.51 11.05 -24.89
C ASN A 258 -15.88 9.75 -24.14
N ALA A 259 -15.84 9.74 -22.81
CA ALA A 259 -16.16 8.57 -22.01
C ALA A 259 -17.67 8.35 -22.00
N GLU A 260 -18.12 7.14 -22.31
CA GLU A 260 -19.50 6.76 -22.01
C GLU A 260 -19.65 6.57 -20.50
N LEU A 261 -20.66 7.21 -19.91
CA LEU A 261 -20.93 7.11 -18.48
C LEU A 261 -22.05 6.10 -18.22
N VAL A 262 -21.85 5.28 -17.20
CA VAL A 262 -22.88 4.36 -16.68
C VAL A 262 -23.66 4.99 -15.53
N ALA A 263 -23.03 5.89 -14.76
CA ALA A 263 -23.68 6.51 -13.62
C ALA A 263 -23.11 7.89 -13.29
N ASP A 264 -24.02 8.76 -12.85
CA ASP A 264 -23.74 10.08 -12.31
C ASP A 264 -24.32 10.14 -10.89
N VAL A 265 -23.49 10.49 -9.91
CA VAL A 265 -23.90 10.62 -8.50
C VAL A 265 -23.62 12.03 -8.04
N SER A 266 -24.64 12.73 -7.54
CA SER A 266 -24.47 14.02 -6.86
C SER A 266 -24.68 13.86 -5.37
N PHE A 267 -23.79 14.47 -4.59
CA PHE A 267 -23.88 14.60 -3.14
C PHE A 267 -24.13 16.07 -2.82
N THR A 268 -25.22 16.35 -2.11
CA THR A 268 -25.40 17.64 -1.45
C THR A 268 -24.94 17.52 -0.01
N LEU A 269 -24.06 18.41 0.41
CA LEU A 269 -23.56 18.47 1.78
C LEU A 269 -24.38 19.44 2.63
N ALA A 270 -24.22 19.40 3.96
CA ALA A 270 -24.96 20.21 4.92
C ALA A 270 -24.71 21.72 4.78
N ASP A 271 -23.59 22.13 4.17
CA ASP A 271 -23.28 23.52 3.80
C ASP A 271 -23.84 23.92 2.42
N ASN A 272 -24.63 23.04 1.79
CA ASN A 272 -25.17 23.12 0.43
C ASN A 272 -24.16 22.97 -0.72
N SER A 273 -22.89 22.67 -0.43
CA SER A 273 -21.93 22.36 -1.49
C SER A 273 -22.29 21.04 -2.19
N GLN A 274 -21.95 20.97 -3.48
CA GLN A 274 -22.15 19.82 -4.33
C GLN A 274 -20.84 19.11 -4.62
N VAL A 275 -20.88 17.78 -4.59
CA VAL A 275 -19.82 16.92 -5.14
C VAL A 275 -20.45 15.97 -6.14
N PHE A 276 -19.82 15.81 -7.29
CA PHE A 276 -20.24 14.89 -8.33
C PHE A 276 -19.24 13.76 -8.46
N ALA A 277 -19.73 12.54 -8.66
CA ALA A 277 -18.95 11.39 -9.05
C ALA A 277 -19.52 10.82 -10.35
N TYR A 278 -18.67 10.72 -11.36
CA TYR A 278 -19.03 10.23 -12.68
C TYR A 278 -18.33 8.89 -12.91
N VAL A 279 -19.08 7.86 -13.29
CA VAL A 279 -18.59 6.50 -13.46
C VAL A 279 -18.65 6.11 -14.93
N SER A 280 -17.51 5.69 -15.48
CA SER A 280 -17.44 5.22 -16.86
C SER A 280 -18.16 3.88 -17.05
N GLN A 281 -18.54 3.60 -18.28
CA GLN A 281 -18.83 2.24 -18.73
C GLN A 281 -17.58 1.34 -18.55
N GLU A 282 -17.83 0.03 -18.52
CA GLU A 282 -16.76 -0.97 -18.45
C GLU A 282 -15.93 -0.92 -19.74
N GLU A 283 -14.60 -0.86 -19.60
CA GLU A 283 -13.69 -0.85 -20.73
C GLU A 283 -12.73 -2.05 -20.63
N GLY A 284 -13.09 -3.16 -21.29
CA GLY A 284 -12.14 -4.24 -21.62
C GLY A 284 -11.42 -4.93 -20.47
N GLY A 285 -12.06 -5.18 -19.32
CA GLY A 285 -11.44 -5.97 -18.25
C GLY A 285 -12.00 -5.79 -16.84
N ASP A 286 -13.32 -5.88 -16.63
CA ASP A 286 -13.94 -5.91 -15.28
C ASP A 286 -13.64 -4.69 -14.37
N THR A 287 -13.16 -3.59 -14.96
CA THR A 287 -12.83 -2.35 -14.25
C THR A 287 -13.56 -1.15 -14.84
N ARG A 288 -13.80 -0.17 -13.98
CA ARG A 288 -14.41 1.11 -14.32
C ARG A 288 -13.55 2.25 -13.82
N LYS A 289 -13.76 3.44 -14.36
CA LYS A 289 -13.12 4.67 -13.93
C LYS A 289 -14.14 5.56 -13.23
N VAL A 290 -13.72 6.22 -12.17
CA VAL A 290 -14.49 7.22 -11.44
C VAL A 290 -13.73 8.53 -11.41
N TRP A 291 -14.39 9.60 -11.82
CA TRP A 291 -13.88 10.95 -11.67
C TRP A 291 -14.79 11.74 -10.72
N PHE A 292 -14.18 12.49 -9.80
CA PHE A 292 -14.90 13.36 -8.89
C PHE A 292 -14.74 14.82 -9.31
N ASN A 293 -15.83 15.57 -9.25
CA ASN A 293 -15.83 17.00 -9.48
C ASN A 293 -16.42 17.72 -8.27
N THR A 294 -15.64 18.60 -7.66
CA THR A 294 -16.03 19.43 -6.51
C THR A 294 -16.09 20.92 -6.89
N PRO A 295 -17.13 21.38 -7.61
CA PRO A 295 -17.18 22.74 -8.15
C PRO A 295 -17.15 23.85 -7.09
N ASP A 296 -17.79 23.62 -5.94
CA ASP A 296 -17.91 24.63 -4.88
C ASP A 296 -16.68 24.72 -3.97
N SER A 297 -15.88 23.65 -3.94
CA SER A 297 -14.62 23.59 -3.19
C SER A 297 -13.61 22.74 -3.97
N PRO A 298 -12.94 23.29 -4.98
CA PRO A 298 -11.97 22.56 -5.79
C PRO A 298 -10.93 21.87 -4.92
N SER A 299 -10.83 20.55 -5.08
CA SER A 299 -9.95 19.70 -4.32
C SER A 299 -8.98 18.99 -5.26
N TRP A 300 -7.84 18.55 -4.73
CA TRP A 300 -6.85 17.77 -5.48
C TRP A 300 -7.47 16.54 -6.14
N ILE A 301 -8.58 16.00 -5.61
CA ILE A 301 -9.28 14.85 -6.20
C ILE A 301 -9.77 15.12 -7.64
N ASN A 302 -10.08 16.37 -8.01
CA ASN A 302 -10.57 16.72 -9.35
C ASN A 302 -9.49 16.50 -10.42
N GLU A 303 -8.22 16.47 -10.00
CA GLU A 303 -7.07 16.25 -10.87
C GLU A 303 -6.82 14.75 -11.15
N TRP A 304 -7.61 13.84 -10.56
CA TRP A 304 -7.39 12.41 -10.64
C TRP A 304 -8.64 11.63 -11.07
N VAL A 305 -8.40 10.55 -11.80
CA VAL A 305 -9.36 9.52 -12.18
C VAL A 305 -8.96 8.23 -11.49
N PHE A 306 -9.92 7.56 -10.87
CA PHE A 306 -9.71 6.38 -10.06
C PHE A 306 -10.22 5.14 -10.78
N GLU A 307 -9.35 4.16 -10.98
CA GLU A 307 -9.76 2.85 -11.46
C GLU A 307 -10.27 2.00 -10.30
N ILE A 308 -11.43 1.37 -10.51
CA ILE A 308 -12.12 0.53 -9.53
C ILE A 308 -12.57 -0.79 -10.17
N THR A 309 -12.66 -1.83 -9.37
CA THR A 309 -13.29 -3.10 -9.75
C THR A 309 -14.80 -2.96 -9.93
N GLU A 310 -15.42 -3.91 -10.62
CA GLU A 310 -16.88 -4.01 -10.72
C GLU A 310 -17.56 -4.12 -9.34
N TYR A 311 -16.93 -4.75 -8.36
CA TYR A 311 -17.43 -4.83 -6.99
C TYR A 311 -17.45 -3.45 -6.30
N GLN A 312 -16.37 -2.69 -6.44
CA GLN A 312 -16.28 -1.32 -5.91
C GLN A 312 -17.23 -0.35 -6.61
N ALA A 313 -17.62 -0.64 -7.86
CA ALA A 313 -18.56 0.18 -8.61
C ALA A 313 -20.03 0.01 -8.20
N GLN A 314 -20.38 -1.13 -7.57
CA GLN A 314 -21.77 -1.47 -7.25
C GLN A 314 -22.55 -0.34 -6.54
N PRO A 315 -22.01 0.37 -5.53
CA PRO A 315 -22.73 1.46 -4.85
C PRO A 315 -23.16 2.60 -5.80
N PHE A 316 -22.42 2.85 -6.88
CA PHE A 316 -22.70 3.92 -7.84
C PHE A 316 -23.75 3.54 -8.88
N ILE A 317 -23.96 2.25 -9.13
CA ILE A 317 -24.88 1.75 -10.15
C ILE A 317 -26.16 1.15 -9.56
N VAL A 318 -26.37 1.28 -8.24
CA VAL A 318 -27.57 0.81 -7.53
C VAL A 318 -28.84 1.27 -8.24
N SER A 319 -29.76 0.34 -8.46
CA SER A 319 -31.08 0.63 -8.98
C SER A 319 -32.12 0.66 -7.88
N ARG A 320 -33.28 1.29 -8.17
CA ARG A 320 -34.42 1.29 -7.25
C ARG A 320 -34.82 -0.13 -6.84
N LYS A 321 -34.77 -1.11 -7.74
CA LYS A 321 -35.15 -2.50 -7.45
C LYS A 321 -34.25 -3.14 -6.40
N ASP A 322 -32.98 -2.76 -6.34
CA ASP A 322 -32.01 -3.29 -5.38
C ASP A 322 -32.28 -2.76 -3.96
N LEU A 323 -32.97 -1.62 -3.86
CA LEU A 323 -33.32 -0.99 -2.59
C LEU A 323 -34.67 -1.44 -2.02
N LEU A 324 -35.50 -2.09 -2.82
CA LEU A 324 -36.87 -2.48 -2.45
C LEU A 324 -36.97 -3.97 -2.12
N ALA A 325 -37.91 -4.30 -1.23
CA ALA A 325 -38.21 -5.68 -0.87
C ALA A 325 -38.71 -6.46 -2.09
N SER A 326 -38.16 -7.66 -2.28
CA SER A 326 -38.68 -8.59 -3.30
C SER A 326 -39.98 -9.23 -2.81
N GLY A 327 -40.87 -9.63 -3.73
CA GLY A 327 -42.20 -10.16 -3.40
C GLY A 327 -42.23 -11.37 -2.44
N SER A 328 -41.13 -12.11 -2.31
CA SER A 328 -40.96 -13.18 -1.33
C SER A 328 -40.66 -12.71 0.10
N GLN A 329 -40.04 -11.54 0.28
CA GLN A 329 -39.70 -10.98 1.59
C GLN A 329 -40.92 -10.35 2.28
N LEU A 330 -41.84 -9.78 1.49
CA LEU A 330 -43.08 -9.17 1.99
C LEU A 330 -44.07 -10.18 2.60
N LEU A 331 -43.89 -11.48 2.32
CA LEU A 331 -44.73 -12.57 2.85
C LEU A 331 -44.27 -13.06 4.23
N ASN A 332 -42.96 -12.97 4.54
CA ASN A 332 -42.40 -13.47 5.80
C ASN A 332 -42.56 -12.49 6.98
N GLU A 333 -42.84 -11.21 6.74
CA GLU A 333 -43.15 -10.23 7.80
C GLU A 333 -44.64 -10.18 8.19
N LYS A 334 -45.50 -10.92 7.47
CA LYS A 334 -46.94 -11.00 7.75
C LYS A 334 -47.35 -12.26 8.54
N GLN A 335 -46.38 -13.05 9.02
CA GLN A 335 -46.60 -14.21 9.90
C GLN A 335 -46.01 -13.95 11.28
#